data_AF-A0AAD1VYI5-F1
#
_entry.id   AF-A0AAD1VYI5-F1
#
_cell.length_a   1.000
_cell.length_b   1.000
_cell.length_c   1.000
_cell.angle_alpha   90.00
_cell.angle_beta   90.00
_cell.angle_gamma   90.00
#
_symmetry.space_group_name_H-M   'P 1'
#
loop_
_entity.id
_entity.type
_entity.pdbx_description
1 polymer ?
#
loop_
_entity_poly.entity_id
_entity_poly.type
_entity_poly.pdbx_seq_one_letter_code
_entity_poly.pdbx_strand_id
1 'polypeptide(L)'
;MADEEKLPPGWEKRMSRSSGRVYYFNHMTNASQWERPSCGGKNGQGESSKVRCSHLLVKHSQSRRPSSWRQEKITRSKDEALELINGYIQKIKSGDEDFEALASQFSDCSSAKAGGDLGSFGRGIFTSCLLFS
;
A
#
# COMPACT_ATOMS: atom_id res chain seq x y z
N MET A 1 7.86 -39.56 23.44
CA MET A 1 8.56 -39.83 22.17
C MET A 1 7.94 -38.94 21.10
N ALA A 2 8.80 -38.17 20.40
CA ALA A 2 8.61 -37.54 19.08
C ALA A 2 7.34 -36.70 18.78
N ASP A 3 7.37 -35.42 19.16
CA ASP A 3 6.67 -34.35 18.41
C ASP A 3 7.47 -34.07 17.12
N GLU A 4 7.36 -34.96 16.14
CA GLU A 4 7.91 -34.78 14.80
C GLU A 4 6.89 -34.04 13.91
N GLU A 5 6.41 -32.87 14.38
CA GLU A 5 5.65 -31.94 13.53
C GLU A 5 6.64 -31.38 12.49
N LYS A 6 6.67 -32.05 11.32
CA LYS A 6 7.60 -31.80 10.21
C LYS A 6 7.61 -30.33 9.82
N LEU A 7 8.73 -29.65 10.02
CA LEU A 7 8.91 -28.27 9.53
C LEU A 7 8.69 -28.22 8.01
N PRO A 8 8.23 -27.08 7.46
CA PRO A 8 8.03 -26.95 6.02
C PRO A 8 9.33 -27.24 5.26
N PRO A 9 9.25 -27.75 4.02
CA PRO A 9 10.44 -28.07 3.23
C PRO A 9 11.28 -26.80 3.08
N GLY A 10 12.56 -26.89 3.46
CA GLY A 10 13.42 -25.71 3.53
C GLY A 10 13.88 -25.35 4.93
N TRP A 11 13.11 -25.70 5.97
CA TRP A 11 13.32 -25.21 7.32
C TRP A 11 13.97 -26.25 8.22
N GLU A 12 15.02 -25.84 8.92
CA GLU A 12 15.78 -26.62 9.88
C GLU A 12 15.76 -25.94 11.24
N LYS A 13 15.45 -26.71 12.30
CA LYS A 13 15.54 -26.24 13.68
C LYS A 13 17.00 -26.29 14.14
N ARG A 14 17.59 -25.15 14.46
CA ARG A 14 18.94 -25.02 15.00
C ARG A 14 18.93 -24.45 16.40
N MET A 15 20.00 -24.67 17.16
CA MET A 15 20.23 -24.05 18.46
C MET A 15 21.39 -23.08 18.34
N SER A 16 21.18 -21.84 18.80
CA SER A 16 22.22 -20.82 18.81
C SER A 16 23.30 -21.19 19.84
N ARG A 17 24.55 -21.28 19.41
CA ARG A 17 25.70 -21.63 20.27
C ARG A 17 25.96 -20.60 21.37
N SER A 18 25.58 -19.35 21.16
CA SER A 18 25.83 -18.23 22.08
C SER A 18 24.69 -17.99 23.07
N SER A 19 23.45 -18.27 22.69
CA SER A 19 22.27 -17.97 23.52
C SER A 19 21.53 -19.21 24.02
N GLY A 20 21.87 -20.41 23.52
CA GLY A 20 21.15 -21.65 23.83
C GLY A 20 19.70 -21.66 23.32
N ARG A 21 19.24 -20.61 22.62
CA ARG A 21 17.88 -20.50 22.12
C ARG A 21 17.75 -21.22 20.78
N VAL A 22 16.61 -21.87 20.62
CA VAL A 22 16.21 -22.49 19.36
C VAL A 22 15.82 -21.41 18.36
N TYR A 23 16.31 -21.53 17.13
CA TYR A 23 15.91 -20.74 15.98
C TYR A 23 15.68 -21.64 14.77
N TYR A 24 14.93 -21.17 13.78
CA TYR A 24 14.60 -21.87 12.56
C TYR A 24 15.35 -21.24 11.39
N PHE A 25 16.12 -22.04 10.68
CA PHE A 25 16.96 -21.62 9.57
C PHE A 25 16.43 -22.21 8.27
N ASN A 26 16.26 -21.38 7.24
CA ASN A 26 15.85 -21.82 5.92
C ASN A 26 17.08 -21.97 5.03
N HIS A 27 17.43 -23.20 4.65
CA HIS A 27 18.58 -23.48 3.78
C HIS A 27 18.39 -23.10 2.30
N MET A 28 17.15 -22.83 1.87
CA MET A 28 16.85 -22.39 0.51
C MET A 28 17.03 -20.87 0.37
N THR A 29 16.72 -20.11 1.42
CA THR A 29 16.78 -18.64 1.40
C THR A 29 17.90 -18.05 2.26
N ASN A 30 18.63 -18.89 2.99
CA ASN A 30 19.58 -18.50 4.05
C ASN A 30 18.98 -17.57 5.11
N ALA A 31 17.65 -17.58 5.29
CA ALA A 31 16.97 -16.78 6.30
C ALA A 31 16.99 -17.48 7.66
N SER A 32 17.06 -16.72 8.76
CA SER A 32 16.93 -17.25 10.12
C SER A 32 15.83 -16.50 10.87
N GLN A 33 15.01 -17.21 11.64
CA GLN A 33 13.94 -16.63 12.46
C GLN A 33 13.79 -17.36 13.79
N TRP A 34 13.27 -16.69 14.80
CA TRP A 34 13.09 -17.28 16.14
C TRP A 34 11.76 -18.04 16.29
N GLU A 35 10.78 -17.76 15.42
CA GLU A 35 9.42 -18.31 15.46
C GLU A 35 9.29 -19.59 14.63
N ARG A 36 8.55 -20.61 15.11
CA ARG A 36 8.37 -21.89 14.40
C ARG A 36 7.60 -21.65 13.10
N PRO A 37 8.18 -21.91 11.92
CA PRO A 37 7.42 -21.90 10.68
C PRO A 37 6.41 -23.05 10.76
N SER A 38 5.11 -22.71 10.81
CA SER A 38 4.03 -23.70 10.97
C SER A 38 3.89 -24.57 9.73
N CYS A 39 3.75 -25.88 9.94
CA CYS A 39 3.55 -26.88 8.89
C CYS A 39 2.08 -27.10 8.48
N GLY A 40 1.16 -26.21 8.86
CA GLY A 40 -0.27 -26.39 8.58
C GLY A 40 -1.12 -25.13 8.70
N GLY A 41 -0.54 -23.94 8.54
CA GLY A 41 -1.25 -22.66 8.61
C GLY A 41 -1.63 -22.12 7.23
N LYS A 42 -2.65 -22.71 6.60
CA LYS A 42 -3.37 -22.21 5.41
C LYS A 42 -2.50 -21.89 4.19
N ASN A 43 -2.47 -22.84 3.26
CA ASN A 43 -2.34 -22.56 1.83
C ASN A 43 -3.37 -21.50 1.41
N GLY A 44 -2.90 -20.26 1.29
CA GLY A 44 -3.32 -19.36 0.23
C GLY A 44 -2.15 -19.21 -0.75
N GLN A 45 -1.78 -20.30 -1.42
CA GLN A 45 -1.00 -20.18 -2.64
C GLN A 45 -1.86 -19.45 -3.69
N GLY A 46 -1.41 -18.27 -4.12
CA GLY A 46 -1.86 -17.62 -5.34
C GLY A 46 -2.32 -16.17 -5.17
N GLU A 47 -1.46 -15.22 -5.53
CA GLU A 47 -1.84 -14.13 -6.42
C GLU A 47 -3.09 -13.30 -6.04
N SER A 48 -2.91 -12.40 -5.08
CA SER A 48 -3.28 -11.02 -5.36
C SER A 48 -2.15 -10.11 -4.89
N SER A 49 -0.98 -10.24 -5.53
CA SER A 49 0.11 -9.24 -5.48
C SER A 49 -0.35 -7.84 -5.94
N LYS A 50 -1.63 -7.70 -6.31
CA LYS A 50 -2.31 -6.56 -6.86
C LYS A 50 -3.30 -5.99 -5.84
N VAL A 51 -3.19 -4.71 -5.55
CA VAL A 51 -4.15 -3.95 -4.72
C VAL A 51 -5.04 -3.11 -5.63
N ARG A 52 -6.29 -2.91 -5.23
CA ARG A 52 -7.17 -1.92 -5.85
C ARG A 52 -7.28 -0.73 -4.93
N CYS A 53 -7.02 0.46 -5.45
CA CYS A 53 -7.08 1.69 -4.68
C CYS A 53 -7.80 2.76 -5.50
N SER A 54 -8.51 3.64 -4.81
CA SER A 54 -8.96 4.90 -5.37
C SER A 54 -8.13 6.04 -4.79
N HIS A 55 -8.03 7.14 -5.52
CA HIS A 55 -7.31 8.32 -5.04
C HIS A 55 -8.04 9.62 -5.36
N LEU A 56 -7.73 10.64 -4.56
CA LEU A 56 -8.16 12.01 -4.79
C LEU A 56 -6.89 12.86 -4.89
N LEU A 57 -6.60 13.37 -6.08
CA LEU A 57 -5.39 14.16 -6.34
C LEU A 57 -5.76 15.64 -6.38
N VAL A 58 -5.11 16.49 -5.58
CA VAL A 58 -5.17 17.95 -5.73
C VAL A 58 -3.79 18.42 -6.16
N LYS A 59 -3.70 19.04 -7.34
CA LYS A 59 -2.44 19.60 -7.85
C LYS A 59 -2.21 21.00 -7.30
N HIS A 60 -0.96 21.46 -7.36
CA HIS A 60 -0.57 22.83 -7.06
C HIS A 60 0.32 23.40 -8.17
N SER A 61 0.67 24.68 -8.06
CA SER A 61 1.48 25.41 -9.04
C SER A 61 2.88 24.82 -9.27
N GLN A 62 3.43 24.12 -8.28
CA GLN A 62 4.74 23.47 -8.37
C GLN A 62 4.66 22.02 -8.89
N SER A 63 3.46 21.48 -9.13
CA SER A 63 3.31 20.13 -9.68
C SER A 63 3.95 20.01 -11.06
N ARG A 64 4.57 18.87 -11.37
CA ARG A 64 5.25 18.61 -12.66
C ARG A 64 4.43 18.99 -13.91
N ARG A 65 3.11 18.86 -13.82
CA ARG A 65 2.13 19.26 -14.84
C ARG A 65 0.97 19.98 -14.15
N PRO A 66 1.05 21.32 -13.96
CA PRO A 66 0.08 22.10 -13.21
C PRO A 66 -1.15 22.43 -14.08
N SER A 67 -1.76 21.40 -14.65
CA SER A 67 -2.96 21.45 -15.47
C SER A 67 -3.77 20.18 -15.25
N SER A 68 -5.10 20.28 -15.26
CA SER A 68 -6.00 19.13 -15.15
C SER A 68 -7.21 19.32 -16.07
N TRP A 69 -8.05 18.30 -16.14
CA TRP A 69 -9.33 18.39 -16.84
C TRP A 69 -10.28 19.43 -16.23
N ARG A 70 -10.06 19.80 -14.95
CA ARG A 70 -10.86 20.81 -14.22
C ARG A 70 -10.37 22.22 -14.48
N GLN A 71 -9.07 22.39 -14.68
CA GLN A 71 -8.43 23.69 -14.76
C GLN A 71 -7.19 23.62 -15.65
N GLU A 72 -7.18 24.40 -16.73
CA GLU A 72 -6.09 24.44 -17.71
C GLU A 72 -4.76 24.86 -17.07
N LYS A 73 -4.78 25.85 -16.17
CA LYS A 73 -3.60 26.33 -15.44
C LYS A 73 -3.87 26.41 -13.95
N ILE A 74 -3.21 25.57 -13.17
CA ILE A 74 -3.36 25.46 -11.72
C ILE A 74 -2.39 26.44 -11.04
N THR A 75 -2.95 27.41 -10.32
CA THR A 75 -2.21 28.50 -9.68
C THR A 75 -2.12 28.39 -8.16
N ARG A 76 -2.95 27.54 -7.54
CA ARG A 76 -2.98 27.35 -6.08
C ARG A 76 -1.62 26.92 -5.54
N SER A 77 -1.29 27.40 -4.35
CA SER A 77 -0.08 27.02 -3.65
C SER A 77 -0.16 25.59 -3.11
N LYS A 78 0.98 25.08 -2.67
CA LYS A 78 1.07 23.76 -2.05
C LYS A 78 0.34 23.71 -0.70
N ASP A 79 0.33 24.81 0.04
CA ASP A 79 -0.34 24.92 1.32
C ASP A 79 -1.86 24.87 1.14
N GLU A 80 -2.39 25.67 0.20
CA GLU A 80 -3.82 25.62 -0.18
C GLU A 80 -4.24 24.22 -0.67
N ALA A 81 -3.39 23.54 -1.44
CA ALA A 81 -3.65 22.17 -1.86
C ALA A 81 -3.73 21.20 -0.66
N LEU A 82 -2.88 21.39 0.35
CA LEU A 82 -2.90 20.61 1.58
C LEU A 82 -4.16 20.89 2.42
N GLU A 83 -4.56 22.16 2.53
CA GLU A 83 -5.79 22.57 3.21
C GLU A 83 -7.02 21.93 2.55
N LEU A 84 -7.10 21.93 1.22
CA LEU A 84 -8.17 21.27 0.47
C LEU A 84 -8.21 19.76 0.75
N ILE A 85 -7.06 19.07 0.70
CA ILE A 85 -6.98 17.63 0.99
C ILE A 85 -7.43 17.35 2.44
N ASN A 86 -6.97 18.13 3.41
CA ASN A 86 -7.38 17.98 4.80
C ASN A 86 -8.89 18.21 4.97
N GLY A 87 -9.45 19.22 4.28
CA GLY A 87 -10.89 19.46 4.25
C GLY A 87 -11.68 18.27 3.71
N TYR A 88 -11.25 17.67 2.59
CA TYR A 88 -11.88 16.47 2.05
C TYR A 88 -11.77 15.28 3.00
N ILE A 89 -10.60 15.06 3.62
CA ILE A 89 -10.42 14.01 4.62
C ILE A 89 -11.39 14.19 5.79
N GLN A 90 -11.58 15.42 6.27
CA GLN A 90 -12.53 15.68 7.35
C GLN A 90 -13.97 15.35 6.94
N LYS A 91 -14.41 15.79 5.75
CA LYS A 91 -15.76 15.49 5.24
C LYS A 91 -16.03 13.99 5.09
N ILE A 92 -15.03 13.24 4.61
CA ILE A 92 -15.12 11.78 4.50
C ILE A 92 -15.20 11.15 5.89
N LYS A 93 -14.36 11.60 6.83
CA LYS A 93 -14.34 11.07 8.19
C LYS A 93 -15.61 11.39 8.98
N SER A 94 -16.21 12.56 8.75
CA SER A 94 -17.49 12.94 9.36
C SER A 94 -18.68 12.24 8.71
N GLY A 95 -18.49 11.59 7.56
CA GLY A 95 -19.57 10.96 6.78
C GLY A 95 -20.49 11.97 6.08
N ASP A 96 -20.03 13.23 5.94
CA ASP A 96 -20.78 14.30 5.28
C ASP A 96 -20.82 14.09 3.76
N GLU A 97 -19.72 13.58 3.20
CA GLU A 97 -19.56 13.33 1.77
C GLU A 97 -18.88 11.98 1.53
N ASP A 98 -19.26 11.30 0.44
CA ASP A 98 -18.62 10.06 0.00
C ASP A 98 -17.30 10.33 -0.74
N PHE A 99 -16.33 9.42 -0.57
CA PHE A 99 -15.03 9.52 -1.23
C PHE A 99 -15.16 9.57 -2.75
N GLU A 100 -16.02 8.75 -3.33
CA GLU A 100 -16.23 8.63 -4.77
C GLU A 100 -16.77 9.93 -5.36
N ALA A 101 -17.72 10.57 -4.65
CA ALA A 101 -18.30 11.85 -5.03
C ALA A 101 -17.26 12.97 -5.01
N LEU A 102 -16.44 13.04 -3.95
CA LEU A 102 -15.37 14.03 -3.84
C LEU A 102 -14.27 13.79 -4.89
N ALA A 103 -13.88 12.55 -5.13
CA ALA A 103 -12.88 12.21 -6.12
C ALA A 103 -13.36 12.55 -7.54
N SER A 104 -14.63 12.28 -7.86
CA SER A 104 -15.21 12.60 -9.17
C SER A 104 -15.28 14.11 -9.44
N GLN A 105 -15.59 14.91 -8.42
CA GLN A 105 -15.78 16.35 -8.57
C GLN A 105 -14.47 17.15 -8.45
N PHE A 106 -13.57 16.73 -7.56
CA PHE A 106 -12.44 17.56 -7.13
C PHE A 106 -11.06 17.00 -7.51
N SER A 107 -10.94 15.73 -7.92
CA SER A 107 -9.64 15.15 -8.28
C SER A 107 -9.12 15.71 -9.61
N ASP A 108 -7.89 16.23 -9.60
CA ASP A 108 -7.14 16.69 -10.76
C ASP A 108 -6.51 15.55 -11.57
N CYS A 109 -6.78 14.29 -11.20
CA CYS A 109 -6.40 13.12 -11.98
C CYS A 109 -7.54 12.69 -12.94
N SER A 110 -7.19 12.13 -14.08
CA SER A 110 -8.13 11.60 -15.07
C SER A 110 -8.91 10.36 -14.59
N SER A 111 -8.57 9.81 -13.42
CA SER A 111 -9.31 8.78 -12.69
C SER A 111 -10.60 9.31 -12.06
N ALA A 112 -10.77 10.65 -11.97
CA ALA A 112 -11.98 11.28 -11.45
C ALA A 112 -13.27 10.75 -12.11
N LYS A 113 -13.25 10.49 -13.43
CA LYS A 113 -14.38 9.92 -14.17
C LYS A 113 -14.88 8.57 -13.64
N ALA A 114 -14.06 7.87 -12.86
CA ALA A 114 -14.34 6.57 -12.28
C ALA A 114 -14.26 6.64 -10.74
N GLY A 115 -14.62 7.78 -10.14
CA GLY A 115 -14.60 7.89 -8.67
C GLY A 115 -13.21 7.87 -8.06
N GLY A 116 -12.18 8.17 -8.86
CA GLY A 116 -10.80 8.06 -8.46
C GLY A 116 -10.23 6.63 -8.51
N ASP A 117 -10.98 5.64 -9.01
CA ASP A 117 -10.52 4.25 -9.12
C ASP A 117 -9.30 4.12 -10.03
N LEU A 118 -8.25 3.49 -9.51
CA LEU A 118 -7.03 3.17 -10.26
C LEU A 118 -7.01 1.71 -10.75
N GLY A 119 -8.04 0.93 -10.44
CA GLY A 119 -8.10 -0.49 -10.74
C GLY A 119 -7.10 -1.31 -9.90
N SER A 120 -6.93 -2.58 -10.25
CA SER A 120 -6.05 -3.52 -9.53
C SER A 120 -4.63 -3.50 -10.09
N PHE A 121 -3.63 -3.17 -9.27
CA PHE A 121 -2.24 -3.02 -9.71
C PHE A 121 -1.25 -3.68 -8.74
N GLY A 122 -0.19 -4.26 -9.31
CA GLY A 122 0.89 -4.91 -8.56
C GLY A 122 1.81 -3.93 -7.83
N ARG A 123 2.64 -4.43 -6.91
CA ARG A 123 3.74 -3.65 -6.35
C ARG A 123 4.68 -3.17 -7.47
N GLY A 124 5.11 -1.90 -7.41
CA GLY A 124 6.05 -1.30 -8.37
C GLY A 124 5.45 -0.68 -9.64
N ILE A 125 4.13 -0.72 -9.84
CA ILE A 125 3.47 -0.15 -11.03
C ILE A 125 3.36 1.37 -10.97
N PHE A 126 3.12 1.92 -9.78
CA PHE A 126 3.23 3.35 -9.56
C PHE A 126 4.66 3.68 -9.12
N THR A 127 5.28 4.65 -9.78
CA THR A 127 6.34 5.43 -9.12
C THR A 127 5.78 5.91 -7.79
N SER A 128 6.61 5.97 -6.75
CA SER A 128 6.28 6.64 -5.48
C SER A 128 5.91 8.12 -5.76
N CYS A 129 4.70 8.35 -6.25
CA CYS A 129 4.08 9.65 -6.48
C CYS A 129 3.18 10.02 -5.29
N LEU A 130 3.14 9.17 -4.26
CA LEU A 130 2.86 9.60 -2.90
C LEU A 130 4.14 10.26 -2.39
N LEU A 131 4.00 11.51 -1.96
CA LEU A 131 5.03 12.44 -1.52
C LEU A 131 5.61 13.35 -2.61
N PHE A 132 5.01 14.53 -2.71
CA PHE A 132 5.63 15.78 -3.16
C PHE A 132 6.05 15.82 -4.64
N SER A 133 5.14 16.29 -5.49
CA SER A 133 5.51 16.95 -6.76
C SER A 133 4.64 18.17 -6.98
#